data_AF-A0A560S743-F1
#
_entry.id   AF-A0A560S743-F1
#
_cell.length_a   1.000
_cell.length_b   1.000
_cell.length_c   1.000
_cell.angle_alpha   90.00
_cell.angle_beta   90.00
_cell.angle_gamma   90.00
#
_symmetry.space_group_name_H-M   'P 1'
#
loop_
_entity.id
_entity.type
_entity.pdbx_description
1 polymer ?
#
loop_
_entity_poly.entity_id
_entity_poly.type
_entity_poly.pdbx_seq_one_letter_code
_entity_poly.pdbx_strand_id
1 'polypeptide(L)'
;MNVDRPSPSGSNQYNTGYAQANGPSGPQSSIDRQGHDSISAPTGNTGRAPGDHRSVDAITSTPLFASAREALKDDNLTGIKSQTGDWDDVNASDDTRADRAANAERVFRYTDAKGGTESTPNNNQIEGAIYTRPMMLGASSDSSYDYVEGSEANTLSNFAQNGYKAFAQ
;
A
#
# COMPACT_ATOMS: atom_id res chain seq x y z
N MET A 1 17.71 -56.86 39.96
CA MET A 1 18.19 -55.53 40.41
C MET A 1 17.32 -54.50 39.71
N ASN A 2 16.38 -53.92 40.46
CA ASN A 2 15.55 -52.79 40.05
C ASN A 2 16.25 -51.51 40.51
N VAL A 3 16.30 -50.48 39.68
CA VAL A 3 16.64 -49.12 40.12
C VAL A 3 15.63 -48.13 39.54
N ASP A 4 15.07 -47.37 40.47
CA ASP A 4 14.01 -46.38 40.35
C ASP A 4 14.56 -45.03 39.81
N ARG A 5 13.65 -44.16 39.33
CA ARG A 5 13.96 -42.83 38.75
C ARG A 5 14.33 -41.79 39.82
N PRO A 6 14.80 -40.58 39.43
CA PRO A 6 13.86 -39.46 39.20
C PRO A 6 14.25 -38.49 38.05
N SER A 7 13.26 -37.73 37.56
CA SER A 7 13.41 -36.55 36.67
C SER A 7 13.98 -35.32 37.42
N PRO A 8 14.42 -34.25 36.72
CA PRO A 8 13.53 -33.09 36.51
C PRO A 8 13.67 -32.32 35.18
N SER A 9 12.68 -31.45 34.97
CA SER A 9 12.42 -30.47 33.91
C SER A 9 13.41 -29.29 33.85
N GLY A 10 13.48 -28.58 32.71
CA GLY A 10 14.01 -27.21 32.64
C GLY A 10 14.49 -26.74 31.26
N SER A 11 13.60 -26.08 30.50
CA SER A 11 13.95 -25.22 29.36
C SER A 11 14.45 -23.86 29.84
N ASN A 12 15.57 -23.37 29.32
CA ASN A 12 16.03 -21.99 29.52
C ASN A 12 16.26 -21.30 28.17
N GLN A 13 15.30 -20.42 27.84
CA GLN A 13 15.45 -19.32 26.90
C GLN A 13 16.32 -18.24 27.56
N TYR A 14 17.35 -17.75 26.87
CA TYR A 14 18.09 -16.58 27.30
C TYR A 14 17.49 -15.32 26.70
N ASN A 15 17.08 -14.44 27.59
CA ASN A 15 16.59 -13.08 27.40
C ASN A 15 17.71 -12.09 27.76
N THR A 16 17.90 -11.05 26.94
CA THR A 16 18.58 -9.77 27.27
C THR A 16 18.28 -8.79 26.12
N GLY A 17 17.62 -7.63 26.22
CA GLY A 17 17.08 -6.86 27.34
C GLY A 17 17.72 -5.46 27.38
N TYR A 18 17.02 -4.42 26.86
CA TYR A 18 17.10 -2.98 27.22
C TYR A 18 15.89 -2.28 26.55
N ALA A 19 15.08 -1.36 27.10
CA ALA A 19 14.72 -0.95 28.46
C ALA A 19 13.38 -0.18 28.32
N GLN A 20 12.44 -0.36 29.25
CA GLN A 20 11.18 0.41 29.34
C GLN A 20 11.43 1.80 29.93
N ALA A 21 10.84 2.84 29.34
CA ALA A 21 10.61 4.12 29.99
C ALA A 21 9.09 4.31 30.18
N ASN A 22 8.69 4.48 31.44
CA ASN A 22 7.30 4.67 31.87
C ASN A 22 6.82 6.10 31.57
N GLY A 23 5.63 6.22 30.95
CA GLY A 23 4.83 7.44 30.76
C GLY A 23 3.34 7.09 30.81
N PRO A 24 2.43 8.03 31.14
CA PRO A 24 1.21 7.74 31.90
C PRO A 24 0.10 7.06 31.09
N SER A 25 -0.66 6.21 31.80
CA SER A 25 -1.82 5.45 31.35
C SER A 25 -2.95 6.35 30.83
N GLY A 26 -3.02 6.55 29.51
CA GLY A 26 -4.25 6.89 28.79
C GLY A 26 -4.86 5.62 28.17
N PRO A 27 -6.16 5.59 27.86
CA PRO A 27 -6.77 4.40 27.26
C PRO A 27 -6.15 4.16 25.89
N GLN A 28 -5.21 3.21 25.83
CA GLN A 28 -4.63 2.72 24.60
C GLN A 28 -5.74 1.94 23.89
N SER A 29 -6.37 2.60 22.91
CA SER A 29 -7.41 2.03 22.05
C SER A 29 -7.00 0.63 21.64
N SER A 30 -7.90 -0.32 21.83
CA SER A 30 -7.75 -1.76 21.58
C SER A 30 -7.62 -2.13 20.10
N ILE A 31 -6.97 -1.29 19.27
CA ILE A 31 -6.86 -1.45 17.81
C ILE A 31 -5.54 -2.12 17.42
N ASP A 32 -4.53 -2.17 18.29
CA ASP A 32 -3.19 -2.68 17.92
C ASP A 32 -3.04 -4.23 17.93
N ARG A 33 -4.13 -5.01 18.00
CA ARG A 33 -4.09 -6.49 17.96
C ARG A 33 -5.28 -7.15 17.26
N GLN A 34 -5.69 -6.60 16.12
CA GLN A 34 -6.47 -7.34 15.11
C GLN A 34 -5.60 -7.31 13.86
N GLY A 35 -4.77 -8.33 13.66
CA GLY A 35 -5.09 -9.34 12.66
C GLY A 35 -4.50 -8.89 11.33
N HIS A 36 -3.62 -9.69 10.74
CA HIS A 36 -3.25 -9.57 9.33
C HIS A 36 -4.48 -9.88 8.47
N ASP A 37 -5.51 -9.04 8.55
CA ASP A 37 -6.74 -9.20 7.80
C ASP A 37 -6.39 -8.95 6.34
N SER A 38 -6.31 -10.04 5.58
CA SER A 38 -6.05 -10.06 4.16
C SER A 38 -7.00 -9.10 3.47
N ILE A 39 -6.50 -7.94 3.02
CA ILE A 39 -7.33 -7.00 2.26
C ILE A 39 -7.73 -7.68 0.95
N SER A 40 -9.03 -7.77 0.70
CA SER A 40 -9.55 -8.42 -0.51
C SER A 40 -9.29 -7.54 -1.73
N ALA A 41 -9.01 -8.17 -2.88
CA ALA A 41 -8.84 -7.47 -4.14
C ALA A 41 -10.08 -6.63 -4.46
N PRO A 42 -9.92 -5.33 -4.80
CA PRO A 42 -11.05 -4.54 -5.26
C PRO A 42 -11.52 -5.07 -6.62
N THR A 43 -12.84 -5.17 -6.80
CA THR A 43 -13.45 -5.73 -8.02
C THR A 43 -14.14 -4.69 -8.90
N GLY A 44 -14.26 -3.44 -8.40
CA GLY A 44 -14.96 -2.36 -9.08
C GLY A 44 -14.97 -1.06 -8.29
N ASN A 45 -15.50 -0.01 -8.93
CA ASN A 45 -15.77 1.27 -8.31
C ASN A 45 -16.99 1.16 -7.39
N THR A 46 -16.80 1.40 -6.10
CA THR A 46 -17.88 1.40 -5.09
C THR A 46 -17.99 2.73 -4.34
N GLY A 47 -17.08 3.67 -4.61
CA GLY A 47 -16.98 4.94 -3.90
C GLY A 47 -16.38 4.79 -2.51
N ARG A 48 -16.65 5.78 -1.65
CA ARG A 48 -16.34 5.73 -0.22
C ARG A 48 -17.12 4.59 0.46
N ALA A 49 -16.53 4.00 1.49
CA ALA A 49 -17.23 3.00 2.30
C ALA A 49 -18.38 3.64 3.10
N PRO A 50 -19.44 2.89 3.49
CA PRO A 50 -20.47 3.43 4.37
C PRO A 50 -19.86 4.02 5.65
N GLY A 51 -20.18 5.29 5.93
CA GLY A 51 -19.65 6.05 7.08
C GLY A 51 -18.33 6.78 6.84
N ASP A 52 -17.69 6.60 5.68
CA ASP A 52 -16.55 7.42 5.27
C ASP A 52 -17.05 8.74 4.66
N HIS A 53 -16.77 9.84 5.36
CA HIS A 53 -17.15 11.20 4.97
C HIS A 53 -15.94 12.07 4.61
N ARG A 54 -14.75 11.46 4.38
CA ARG A 54 -13.56 12.22 4.01
C ARG A 54 -13.77 12.93 2.67
N SER A 55 -13.20 14.13 2.57
CA SER A 55 -13.14 14.89 1.32
C SER A 55 -12.10 14.31 0.36
N VAL A 56 -12.14 14.72 -0.91
CA VAL A 56 -11.09 14.39 -1.89
C VAL A 56 -9.70 14.79 -1.40
N ASP A 57 -9.57 15.97 -0.79
CA ASP A 57 -8.28 16.44 -0.26
C ASP A 57 -7.78 15.57 0.90
N ALA A 58 -8.68 15.18 1.81
CA ALA A 58 -8.32 14.32 2.94
C ALA A 58 -7.84 12.93 2.49
N ILE A 59 -8.43 12.38 1.42
CA ILE A 59 -8.03 11.08 0.86
C ILE A 59 -6.70 11.20 0.10
N THR A 60 -6.57 12.23 -0.75
CA THR A 60 -5.42 12.39 -1.66
C THR A 60 -4.18 13.01 -1.03
N SER A 61 -4.27 13.46 0.23
CA SER A 61 -3.13 13.98 1.01
C SER A 61 -2.44 12.91 1.87
N THR A 62 -2.82 11.64 1.74
CA THR A 62 -2.21 10.53 2.49
C THR A 62 -0.81 10.20 1.95
N PRO A 63 0.11 9.67 2.80
CA PRO A 63 1.45 9.26 2.35
C PRO A 63 1.42 8.25 1.20
N LEU A 64 0.47 7.32 1.21
CA LEU A 64 0.32 6.33 0.15
C LEU A 64 -0.07 6.97 -1.19
N PHE A 65 -0.94 7.99 -1.19
CA PHE A 65 -1.27 8.75 -2.40
C PHE A 65 -0.06 9.54 -2.92
N ALA A 66 0.72 10.14 -2.03
CA ALA A 66 1.94 10.84 -2.41
C ALA A 66 2.95 9.85 -3.04
N SER A 67 3.16 8.69 -2.41
CA SER A 67 4.05 7.66 -2.93
C SER A 67 3.59 7.11 -4.28
N ALA A 68 2.28 6.89 -4.48
CA ALA A 68 1.75 6.48 -5.78
C ALA A 68 1.99 7.53 -6.89
N ARG A 69 1.87 8.84 -6.56
CA ARG A 69 2.18 9.92 -7.50
C ARG A 69 3.65 9.99 -7.85
N GLU A 70 4.53 9.71 -6.89
CA GLU A 70 5.97 9.65 -7.13
C GLU A 70 6.35 8.40 -7.94
N ALA A 71 5.81 7.24 -7.60
CA ALA A 71 6.21 5.96 -8.19
C ALA A 71 5.69 5.73 -9.63
N LEU A 72 4.73 6.49 -10.12
CA LEU A 72 4.06 6.23 -11.40
C LEU A 72 4.32 7.31 -12.44
N LYS A 73 4.57 6.91 -13.69
CA LYS A 73 4.51 7.82 -14.86
C LYS A 73 3.13 8.50 -14.96
N ASP A 74 3.11 9.71 -15.50
CA ASP A 74 1.87 10.47 -15.77
C ASP A 74 0.83 9.65 -16.57
N ASP A 75 1.27 8.87 -17.57
CA ASP A 75 0.38 8.00 -18.36
C ASP A 75 -0.24 6.89 -17.51
N ASN A 76 0.52 6.30 -16.57
CA ASN A 76 -0.01 5.30 -15.66
C ASN A 76 -0.99 5.92 -14.66
N LEU A 77 -0.67 7.09 -14.10
CA LEU A 77 -1.59 7.78 -13.20
C LEU A 77 -2.90 8.16 -13.92
N THR A 78 -2.79 8.60 -15.18
CA THR A 78 -3.94 8.86 -16.07
C THR A 78 -4.73 7.57 -16.32
N GLY A 79 -4.05 6.45 -16.59
CA GLY A 79 -4.66 5.14 -16.72
C GLY A 79 -5.41 4.72 -15.46
N ILE A 80 -4.83 4.89 -14.27
CA ILE A 80 -5.50 4.60 -12.99
C ILE A 80 -6.77 5.46 -12.85
N LYS A 81 -6.68 6.76 -13.09
CA LYS A 81 -7.84 7.66 -13.10
C LYS A 81 -8.93 7.23 -14.07
N SER A 82 -8.57 6.70 -15.24
CA SER A 82 -9.55 6.18 -16.20
C SER A 82 -10.33 4.97 -15.65
N GLN A 83 -9.70 4.17 -14.78
CA GLN A 83 -10.33 2.98 -14.16
C GLN A 83 -11.13 3.34 -12.91
N THR A 84 -10.62 4.24 -12.07
CA THR A 84 -11.22 4.58 -10.75
C THR A 84 -12.17 5.77 -10.81
N GLY A 85 -12.16 6.47 -11.94
CA GLY A 85 -12.66 7.82 -12.12
C GLY A 85 -11.61 8.87 -11.75
N ASP A 86 -11.59 9.96 -12.52
CA ASP A 86 -10.68 11.09 -12.28
C ASP A 86 -11.17 11.91 -11.09
N TRP A 87 -10.43 11.83 -9.99
CA TRP A 87 -10.69 12.60 -8.77
C TRP A 87 -10.27 14.08 -8.89
N ASP A 88 -9.57 14.48 -9.96
CA ASP A 88 -9.22 15.88 -10.25
C ASP A 88 -10.15 16.53 -11.29
N ASP A 89 -11.21 15.83 -11.72
CA ASP A 89 -12.22 16.36 -12.64
C ASP A 89 -12.98 17.54 -12.02
N VAL A 90 -12.60 18.75 -12.42
CA VAL A 90 -13.17 20.02 -11.93
C VAL A 90 -14.65 20.21 -12.25
N ASN A 91 -15.20 19.42 -13.17
CA ASN A 91 -16.63 19.49 -13.50
C ASN A 91 -17.48 18.54 -12.63
N ALA A 92 -16.85 17.63 -11.89
CA ALA A 92 -17.52 16.76 -10.94
C ALA A 92 -17.70 17.44 -9.58
N SER A 93 -18.77 17.09 -8.86
CA SER A 93 -18.95 17.56 -7.47
C SER A 93 -17.85 17.01 -6.57
N ASP A 94 -17.56 17.71 -5.47
CA ASP A 94 -16.56 17.27 -4.49
C ASP A 94 -16.87 15.88 -3.92
N ASP A 95 -18.14 15.55 -3.73
CA ASP A 95 -18.58 14.23 -3.29
C ASP A 95 -18.26 13.15 -4.34
N THR A 96 -18.50 13.42 -5.62
CA THR A 96 -18.15 12.51 -6.71
C THR A 96 -16.63 12.32 -6.79
N ARG A 97 -15.85 13.40 -6.63
CA ARG A 97 -14.39 13.36 -6.63
C ARG A 97 -13.85 12.57 -5.43
N ALA A 98 -14.47 12.71 -4.26
CA ALA A 98 -14.12 11.95 -3.06
C ALA A 98 -14.40 10.44 -3.24
N ASP A 99 -15.51 10.06 -3.87
CA ASP A 99 -15.81 8.66 -4.18
C ASP A 99 -14.81 8.06 -5.16
N ARG A 100 -14.41 8.82 -6.20
CA ARG A 100 -13.37 8.41 -7.15
C ARG A 100 -12.00 8.26 -6.48
N ALA A 101 -11.64 9.21 -5.60
CA ALA A 101 -10.41 9.13 -4.82
C ALA A 101 -10.40 7.91 -3.89
N ALA A 102 -11.54 7.58 -3.26
CA ALA A 102 -11.66 6.39 -2.41
C ALA A 102 -11.51 5.08 -3.21
N ASN A 103 -11.96 5.03 -4.47
CA ASN A 103 -11.70 3.88 -5.34
C ASN A 103 -10.20 3.71 -5.59
N ALA A 104 -9.49 4.80 -5.89
CA ALA A 104 -8.05 4.78 -6.09
C ALA A 104 -7.29 4.43 -4.80
N GLU A 105 -7.68 5.00 -3.65
CA GLU A 105 -7.11 4.65 -2.34
C GLU A 105 -7.21 3.15 -2.07
N ARG A 106 -8.37 2.54 -2.37
CA ARG A 106 -8.58 1.11 -2.18
C ARG A 106 -7.66 0.26 -3.06
N VAL A 107 -7.42 0.69 -4.30
CA VAL A 107 -6.46 0.05 -5.21
C VAL A 107 -5.05 0.15 -4.64
N PHE A 108 -4.62 1.35 -4.23
CA PHE A 108 -3.27 1.55 -3.67
C PHE A 108 -3.08 0.75 -2.39
N ARG A 109 -4.03 0.77 -1.46
CA ARG A 109 -3.97 0.00 -0.21
C ARG A 109 -3.92 -1.49 -0.46
N TYR A 110 -4.68 -1.99 -1.43
CA TYR A 110 -4.61 -3.40 -1.81
C TYR A 110 -3.21 -3.75 -2.34
N THR A 111 -2.65 -2.91 -3.21
CA THR A 111 -1.31 -3.14 -3.78
C THR A 111 -0.21 -3.08 -2.73
N ASP A 112 -0.16 -2.03 -1.90
CA ASP A 112 0.78 -1.89 -0.76
C ASP A 112 0.64 -3.05 0.23
N ALA A 113 -0.58 -3.49 0.56
CA ALA A 113 -0.76 -4.62 1.46
C ALA A 113 -0.34 -5.97 0.86
N LYS A 114 -0.52 -6.14 -0.46
CA LYS A 114 -0.10 -7.35 -1.19
C LYS A 114 1.43 -7.45 -1.25
N GLY A 115 2.12 -6.31 -1.35
CA GLY A 115 3.55 -6.26 -1.59
C GLY A 115 3.92 -6.85 -2.95
N GLY A 116 5.13 -7.37 -3.05
CA GLY A 116 5.66 -7.93 -4.30
C GLY A 116 7.18 -8.06 -4.30
N THR A 117 7.72 -8.30 -5.48
CA THR A 117 9.17 -8.29 -5.70
C THR A 117 9.74 -6.93 -5.33
N GLU A 118 10.71 -6.90 -4.41
CA GLU A 118 11.34 -5.65 -3.93
C GLU A 118 10.36 -4.62 -3.35
N SER A 119 9.26 -5.10 -2.77
CA SER A 119 8.24 -4.30 -2.09
C SER A 119 8.02 -4.81 -0.66
N THR A 120 7.92 -3.88 0.29
CA THR A 120 7.65 -4.13 1.71
C THR A 120 6.17 -3.90 1.98
N PRO A 121 5.39 -4.94 2.30
CA PRO A 121 3.96 -4.80 2.40
C PRO A 121 3.53 -3.94 3.59
N ASN A 122 2.47 -3.13 3.41
CA ASN A 122 1.86 -2.26 4.41
C ASN A 122 2.79 -1.17 4.96
N ASN A 123 3.72 -0.64 4.15
CA ASN A 123 4.61 0.45 4.55
C ASN A 123 4.10 1.84 4.10
N ASN A 124 2.95 1.91 3.44
CA ASN A 124 2.38 3.12 2.83
C ASN A 124 3.26 3.70 1.72
N GLN A 125 4.03 2.84 1.04
CA GLN A 125 4.83 3.19 -0.13
C GLN A 125 4.43 2.31 -1.31
N ILE A 126 4.66 2.83 -2.52
CA ILE A 126 4.59 2.06 -3.76
C ILE A 126 6.02 1.90 -4.26
N GLU A 127 6.56 0.71 -4.11
CA GLU A 127 7.95 0.38 -4.42
C GLU A 127 8.10 -0.29 -5.80
N GLY A 128 9.34 -0.34 -6.31
CA GLY A 128 9.68 -0.99 -7.57
C GLY A 128 9.72 -0.08 -8.81
N ALA A 129 9.66 1.25 -8.64
CA ALA A 129 9.93 2.20 -9.73
C ALA A 129 11.43 2.33 -10.01
N ILE A 130 11.83 2.19 -11.28
CA ILE A 130 13.22 2.29 -11.75
C ILE A 130 13.40 3.63 -12.45
N TYR A 131 14.29 4.45 -11.89
CA TYR A 131 14.63 5.77 -12.44
C TYR A 131 15.99 5.74 -13.12
N THR A 132 16.00 5.61 -14.44
CA THR A 132 17.25 5.73 -15.19
C THR A 132 17.42 7.17 -15.67
N ARG A 133 18.33 7.93 -15.05
CA ARG A 133 18.78 9.21 -15.62
C ARG A 133 19.78 8.89 -16.74
N PRO A 134 19.56 9.34 -17.99
CA PRO A 134 20.55 9.14 -19.04
C PRO A 134 21.85 9.88 -18.66
N MET A 135 22.94 9.13 -18.47
CA MET A 135 24.26 9.67 -18.10
C MET A 135 25.02 10.33 -19.28
N MET A 136 24.36 10.65 -20.39
CA MET A 136 25.01 11.28 -21.56
C MET A 136 24.38 12.63 -21.91
N LEU A 137 25.24 13.65 -21.99
CA LEU A 137 24.95 14.95 -22.59
C LEU A 137 24.69 14.73 -24.10
N GLY A 138 23.42 14.56 -24.49
CA GLY A 138 23.02 14.39 -25.89
C GLY A 138 22.08 13.20 -26.17
N ALA A 139 21.80 12.34 -25.19
CA ALA A 139 20.68 11.41 -25.28
C ALA A 139 19.37 12.18 -25.02
N SER A 140 18.32 11.92 -25.80
CA SER A 140 16.99 12.50 -25.60
C SER A 140 16.59 12.40 -24.12
N SER A 141 16.08 13.50 -23.57
CA SER A 141 15.73 13.69 -22.15
C SER A 141 14.58 12.81 -21.65
N ASP A 142 14.15 11.81 -22.42
CA ASP A 142 13.17 10.83 -21.97
C ASP A 142 13.82 9.91 -20.93
N SER A 143 13.62 10.24 -19.66
CA SER A 143 13.78 9.27 -18.58
C SER A 143 12.88 8.07 -18.86
N SER A 144 13.47 6.91 -19.17
CA SER A 144 12.73 5.65 -19.14
C SER A 144 12.42 5.34 -17.68
N TYR A 145 11.14 5.47 -17.31
CA TYR A 145 10.62 4.81 -16.12
C TYR A 145 10.32 3.36 -16.50
N ASP A 146 10.95 2.44 -15.80
CA ASP A 146 10.63 1.03 -15.85
C ASP A 146 10.15 0.59 -14.46
N TYR A 147 9.53 -0.58 -14.36
CA TYR A 147 9.08 -1.14 -13.09
C TYR A 147 9.67 -2.53 -12.91
N VAL A 148 10.15 -2.84 -11.69
CA VAL A 148 10.57 -4.19 -11.32
C VAL A 148 9.38 -5.13 -11.49
N GLU A 149 9.54 -6.21 -12.25
CA GLU A 149 8.45 -7.17 -12.52
C GLU A 149 7.91 -7.76 -11.21
N GLY A 150 6.59 -7.73 -11.04
CA GLY A 150 5.93 -8.23 -9.83
C GLY A 150 6.01 -7.33 -8.60
N SER A 151 6.60 -6.13 -8.71
CA SER A 151 6.53 -5.08 -7.67
C SER A 151 5.14 -4.45 -7.57
N GLU A 152 4.94 -3.62 -6.55
CA GLU A 152 3.75 -2.78 -6.40
C GLU A 152 3.58 -1.80 -7.58
N ALA A 153 4.64 -1.10 -7.99
CA ALA A 153 4.57 -0.17 -9.11
C ALA A 153 4.23 -0.89 -10.43
N ASN A 154 4.79 -2.07 -10.68
CA ASN A 154 4.42 -2.90 -11.84
C ASN A 154 2.97 -3.36 -11.76
N THR A 155 2.49 -3.73 -10.57
CA THR A 155 1.08 -4.09 -10.34
C THR A 155 0.14 -2.94 -10.66
N LEU A 156 0.44 -1.71 -10.21
CA LEU A 156 -0.34 -0.52 -10.54
C LEU A 156 -0.26 -0.15 -12.03
N SER A 157 0.88 -0.35 -12.68
CA SER A 157 1.00 -0.18 -14.13
C SER A 157 0.11 -1.17 -14.90
N ASN A 158 0.03 -2.42 -14.46
CA ASN A 158 -0.87 -3.41 -15.04
C ASN A 158 -2.34 -3.06 -14.80
N PHE A 159 -2.68 -2.55 -13.61
CA PHE A 159 -4.02 -2.05 -13.30
C PHE A 159 -4.39 -0.85 -14.17
N ALA A 160 -3.48 0.09 -14.43
CA ALA A 160 -3.73 1.24 -15.30
C ALA A 160 -4.23 0.84 -16.70
N GLN A 161 -3.74 -0.29 -17.21
CA GLN A 161 -4.08 -0.82 -18.54
C GLN A 161 -5.32 -1.73 -18.52
N ASN A 162 -5.48 -2.54 -17.48
CA ASN A 162 -6.46 -3.63 -17.47
C ASN A 162 -7.61 -3.44 -16.46
N GLY A 163 -7.55 -2.39 -15.65
CA GLY A 163 -8.47 -2.13 -14.56
C GLY A 163 -8.51 -3.26 -13.54
N TYR A 164 -9.68 -3.45 -12.92
CA TYR A 164 -9.90 -4.44 -11.86
C TYR A 164 -9.61 -5.89 -12.28
N LYS A 165 -9.59 -6.20 -13.58
CA LYS A 165 -9.21 -7.52 -14.09
C LYS A 165 -7.75 -7.86 -13.82
N ALA A 166 -6.89 -6.86 -13.61
CA ALA A 166 -5.49 -7.07 -13.23
C ALA A 166 -5.34 -7.83 -11.90
N PHE A 167 -6.39 -7.86 -11.07
CA PHE A 167 -6.38 -8.55 -9.76
C PHE A 167 -7.12 -9.89 -9.77
N ALA A 168 -7.73 -10.29 -10.88
CA ALA A 168 -8.34 -11.61 -11.00
C ALA A 168 -7.23 -12.65 -11.24
N GLN A 169 -6.80 -13.30 -10.16
CA GLN A 169 -5.91 -14.48 -10.19
C GLN A 169 -6.56 -15.64 -9.43
#